data_AF-A0A9D5SXJ5-F1
#
_entry.id   AF-A0A9D5SXJ5-F1
#
_cell.length_a   1.000
_cell.length_b   1.000
_cell.length_c   1.000
_cell.angle_alpha   90.00
_cell.angle_beta   90.00
_cell.angle_gamma   90.00
#
_symmetry.space_group_name_H-M   'P 1'
#
loop_
_entity.id
_entity.type
_entity.pdbx_description
1 polymer ?
#
loop_
_entity_poly.entity_id
_entity_poly.type
_entity_poly.pdbx_seq_one_letter_code
_entity_poly.pdbx_strand_id
1 'polypeptide(L)'
;MSKDKQPFEDDGRTIANMDIPGMPWYNPERKKKNDSSENAIEQLSREGQRAMTGGVLLASLLVGGVFVLGFLLFILFCIYVWF
;
A
#
# COMPACT_ATOMS: atom_id res chain seq x y z
N MET A 1 35.36 -28.40 -17.78
CA MET A 1 34.04 -28.08 -17.21
C MET A 1 33.91 -26.56 -17.22
N SER A 2 33.47 -26.00 -18.35
CA SER A 2 33.31 -24.56 -18.51
C SER A 2 31.98 -24.16 -17.88
N LYS A 3 32.02 -23.25 -16.89
CA LYS A 3 30.82 -22.63 -16.34
C LYS A 3 30.33 -21.60 -17.34
N ASP A 4 29.17 -21.85 -17.93
CA ASP A 4 28.45 -20.82 -18.69
C ASP A 4 28.10 -19.66 -17.75
N LYS A 5 28.64 -18.48 -18.04
CA LYS A 5 28.27 -17.25 -17.34
C LYS A 5 26.92 -16.80 -17.89
N GLN A 6 25.92 -16.73 -17.03
CA GLN A 6 24.60 -16.19 -17.39
C GLN A 6 24.76 -14.75 -17.92
N PRO A 7 24.03 -14.37 -18.98
CA PRO A 7 24.06 -13.01 -19.49
C PRO A 7 23.55 -12.05 -18.42
N PHE A 8 24.23 -10.92 -18.27
CA PHE A 8 23.83 -9.87 -17.34
C PHE A 8 22.60 -9.16 -17.92
N GLU A 9 21.45 -9.37 -17.28
CA GLU A 9 20.18 -8.73 -17.65
C GLU A 9 19.98 -7.53 -16.73
N ASP A 10 20.07 -6.33 -17.30
CA ASP A 10 19.91 -5.08 -16.58
C ASP A 10 18.40 -4.73 -16.48
N ASP A 11 17.82 -4.91 -15.29
CA ASP A 11 16.42 -4.56 -14.96
C ASP A 11 16.18 -3.02 -14.97
N GLY A 12 17.21 -2.22 -15.29
CA GLY A 12 17.12 -0.75 -15.36
C GLY A 12 16.88 -0.09 -13.99
N ARG A 13 16.87 -0.88 -12.91
CA ARG A 13 16.71 -0.43 -11.54
C ARG A 13 18.04 0.06 -11.00
N THR A 14 18.03 1.27 -10.45
CA THR A 14 19.19 1.80 -9.74
C THR A 14 19.27 1.15 -8.36
N ILE A 15 20.22 0.24 -8.17
CA ILE A 15 20.47 -0.41 -6.87
C ILE A 15 21.12 0.55 -5.87
N ALA A 16 22.00 1.42 -6.37
CA ALA A 16 22.66 2.46 -5.58
C ALA A 16 22.80 3.73 -6.42
N ASN A 17 22.36 4.87 -5.87
CA ASN A 17 22.47 6.15 -6.53
C ASN A 17 23.92 6.67 -6.42
N MET A 18 24.69 6.53 -7.51
CA MET A 18 26.07 6.99 -7.63
C MET A 18 26.19 8.33 -8.37
N ASP A 19 25.08 9.08 -8.49
CA ASP A 19 25.03 10.36 -9.19
C ASP A 19 25.59 11.48 -8.28
N ILE A 20 26.91 11.65 -8.31
CA ILE A 20 27.67 12.57 -7.45
C ILE A 20 28.12 13.79 -8.26
N PRO A 21 27.92 15.03 -7.77
CA PRO A 21 28.34 16.23 -8.49
C PRO A 21 29.86 16.25 -8.73
N GLY A 22 30.26 16.54 -9.97
CA GLY A 22 31.66 16.61 -10.39
C GLY A 22 32.23 15.34 -11.02
N MET A 23 31.48 14.22 -11.01
CA MET A 23 31.85 13.01 -11.74
C MET A 23 31.46 13.12 -13.23
N PRO A 24 32.20 12.48 -14.17
CA PRO A 24 31.90 12.55 -15.61
C PRO A 24 30.57 11.91 -15.99
N TRP A 25 30.01 11.06 -15.12
CA TRP A 25 28.69 10.46 -15.30
C TRP A 25 27.57 11.25 -14.61
N TYR A 26 27.84 12.37 -13.95
CA TYR A 26 26.83 13.15 -13.23
C TYR A 26 25.76 13.70 -14.19
N ASN A 27 24.48 13.48 -13.89
CA ASN A 27 23.38 14.06 -14.66
C ASN A 27 22.27 14.62 -13.74
N PRO A 28 22.16 15.95 -13.61
CA PRO A 28 21.18 16.59 -12.72
C PRO A 28 19.72 16.30 -13.12
N GLU A 29 19.44 15.98 -14.38
CA GLU A 29 18.09 15.68 -14.86
C GLU A 29 17.59 14.31 -14.36
N ARG A 30 18.49 13.35 -14.14
CA ARG A 30 18.12 12.01 -13.64
C ARG A 30 17.61 12.07 -12.20
N LYS A 31 18.21 12.91 -11.36
CA LYS A 31 17.74 13.13 -9.98
C LYS A 31 16.31 13.67 -9.95
N LYS A 32 16.02 14.69 -10.77
CA LYS A 32 14.67 15.30 -10.85
C LYS A 32 13.60 14.30 -11.30
N LYS A 33 13.94 13.39 -12.23
CA LYS A 33 13.02 12.35 -12.70
C LYS A 33 12.73 11.30 -11.63
N ASN A 34 13.73 10.88 -10.87
CA ASN A 34 13.57 9.91 -9.78
C ASN A 34 12.73 10.49 -8.64
N ASP A 35 13.01 11.72 -8.21
CA ASP A 35 12.22 12.41 -7.18
C ASP A 35 10.75 12.55 -7.63
N SER A 36 10.50 12.88 -8.90
CA SER A 36 9.15 12.97 -9.45
C SER A 36 8.44 11.61 -9.51
N SER A 37 9.17 10.53 -9.79
CA SER A 37 8.64 9.17 -9.85
C SER A 37 8.32 8.63 -8.45
N GLU A 38 9.16 8.91 -7.44
CA GLU A 38 8.94 8.50 -6.06
C GLU A 38 7.71 9.20 -5.46
N ASN A 39 7.58 10.51 -5.70
CA ASN A 39 6.39 11.28 -5.33
C ASN A 39 5.12 10.79 -6.04
N ALA A 40 5.23 10.34 -7.29
CA ALA A 40 4.10 9.75 -8.02
C ALA A 40 3.69 8.39 -7.43
N ILE A 41 4.64 7.54 -7.02
CA ILE A 41 4.35 6.26 -6.36
C ILE A 41 3.68 6.49 -4.98
N GLU A 42 4.14 7.49 -4.22
CA GLU A 42 3.52 7.85 -2.95
C GLU A 42 2.10 8.43 -3.12
N GLN A 43 1.88 9.24 -4.17
CA GLN A 43 0.54 9.74 -4.51
C GLN A 43 -0.41 8.60 -4.94
N LEU A 44 0.06 7.68 -5.78
CA LEU A 44 -0.70 6.48 -6.16
C LEU A 44 -1.02 5.60 -4.94
N SER A 45 -0.15 5.53 -3.93
CA SER A 45 -0.41 4.81 -2.68
C SER A 45 -1.53 5.45 -1.85
N ARG A 46 -1.57 6.78 -1.76
CA ARG A 46 -2.65 7.50 -1.05
C ARG A 46 -4.00 7.38 -1.75
N GLU A 47 -3.99 7.37 -3.08
CA GLU A 47 -5.19 7.21 -3.90
C GLU A 47 -5.71 5.76 -3.89
N GLY A 48 -4.80 4.78 -3.89
CA GLY A 48 -5.10 3.36 -3.71
C GLY A 48 -5.67 3.01 -2.33
N GLN A 49 -5.22 3.70 -1.26
CA GLN A 49 -5.72 3.52 0.09
C GLN A 49 -7.21 3.91 0.22
N ARG A 50 -7.64 5.01 -0.42
CA ARG A 50 -9.06 5.44 -0.39
C ARG A 50 -9.99 4.40 -1.02
N ALA A 51 -9.58 3.78 -2.13
CA ALA A 51 -10.38 2.73 -2.76
C ALA A 51 -10.49 1.46 -1.89
N MET A 52 -9.42 1.08 -1.18
CA MET A 52 -9.42 -0.09 -0.30
C MET A 52 -10.20 0.14 1.00
N THR A 53 -10.20 1.36 1.54
CA THR A 53 -10.94 1.68 2.78
C THR A 53 -12.46 1.51 2.63
N GLY A 54 -13.03 1.74 1.45
CA GLY A 54 -14.47 1.59 1.23
C GLY A 54 -14.98 0.16 1.49
N GLY A 55 -14.22 -0.85 1.06
CA GLY A 55 -14.59 -2.26 1.26
C GLY A 55 -14.46 -2.71 2.71
N VAL A 56 -13.38 -2.29 3.39
CA VAL A 56 -13.12 -2.63 4.80
C VAL A 56 -14.19 -2.03 5.71
N LEU A 57 -14.59 -0.78 5.45
CA LEU A 57 -15.65 -0.12 6.21
C LEU A 57 -16.98 -0.88 6.09
N LEU A 58 -17.37 -1.27 4.87
CA LEU A 58 -18.62 -1.98 4.65
C LEU A 58 -18.64 -3.37 5.32
N ALA A 59 -17.52 -4.10 5.25
CA ALA A 59 -17.37 -5.39 5.91
C ALA A 59 -17.43 -5.26 7.44
N SER A 60 -16.72 -4.29 8.01
CA SER A 60 -16.72 -4.04 9.46
C SER A 60 -18.09 -3.61 9.98
N LEU A 61 -18.84 -2.83 9.20
CA LEU A 61 -20.19 -2.40 9.52
C LEU A 61 -21.16 -3.58 9.58
N LEU A 62 -21.04 -4.54 8.65
CA LEU A 62 -21.88 -5.73 8.62
C LEU A 62 -21.65 -6.61 9.86
N VAL A 63 -20.39 -6.87 10.19
CA VAL A 63 -20.01 -7.69 11.36
C VAL A 63 -20.45 -7.00 12.65
N GLY A 64 -20.17 -5.71 12.80
CA GLY A 64 -20.61 -4.92 13.96
C GLY A 64 -22.14 -4.91 14.10
N GLY A 65 -22.88 -4.79 12.98
CA GLY A 65 -24.33 -4.82 12.95
C GLY A 65 -24.94 -6.10 13.53
N VAL A 66 -24.35 -7.27 13.24
CA VAL A 66 -24.82 -8.55 13.80
C VAL A 66 -24.68 -8.58 15.32
N PHE A 67 -23.55 -8.10 15.86
CA PHE A 67 -23.36 -8.02 17.31
C PHE A 67 -24.34 -7.06 17.98
N VAL A 68 -24.50 -5.86 17.41
CA VAL A 68 -25.47 -4.87 17.93
C VAL A 68 -26.88 -5.44 17.93
N LEU A 69 -27.29 -6.11 16.86
CA LEU A 69 -28.62 -6.73 16.77
C LEU A 69 -28.80 -7.85 17.80
N GLY A 70 -27.77 -8.68 18.01
CA GLY A 70 -27.77 -9.71 19.06
C GLY A 70 -27.93 -9.11 20.46
N PHE A 71 -27.18 -8.04 20.78
CA PHE A 71 -27.33 -7.33 22.05
C PHE A 71 -28.71 -6.68 22.20
N LEU A 72 -29.26 -6.10 21.12
CA LEU A 72 -30.58 -5.48 21.14
C LEU A 72 -31.67 -6.52 21.43
N LEU A 73 -31.62 -7.67 20.78
CA LEU A 73 -32.53 -8.80 21.06
C LEU A 73 -32.37 -9.32 22.49
N PHE A 74 -31.13 -9.41 22.99
CA PHE A 74 -30.86 -9.81 24.37
C PHE A 74 -31.45 -8.82 25.39
N ILE A 75 -31.28 -7.52 25.17
CA ILE A 75 -31.86 -6.48 26.03
C ILE A 75 -33.40 -6.55 25.96
N LEU A 76 -33.97 -6.71 24.77
CA LEU A 76 -35.42 -6.85 24.59
C LEU A 76 -35.95 -8.07 25.35
N PHE A 77 -35.24 -9.19 25.29
CA PHE A 77 -35.56 -10.39 26.06
C PHE A 77 -35.52 -10.13 27.57
N CYS A 78 -34.50 -9.43 28.07
CA CYS A 78 -34.41 -9.06 29.48
C CYS A 78 -35.60 -8.19 29.93
N ILE A 79 -36.08 -7.28 29.09
CA ILE A 79 -37.19 -6.37 29.43
C ILE A 79 -38.55 -7.09 29.41
N TYR A 80 -38.80 -7.93 28.42
CA TYR A 80 -40.15 -8.47 28.17
C TYR A 80 -40.38 -9.88 28.71
N VAL A 81 -39.31 -10.65 28.96
CA VAL A 81 -39.41 -12.05 29.39
C VAL A 81 -38.88 -12.24 30.81
N TRP A 82 -37.77 -11.57 31.15
CA TRP A 82 -37.17 -11.71 32.47
C TRP A 82 -37.80 -10.76 33.50
N PHE A 83 -37.85 -9.45 33.21
CA PHE A 83 -38.51 -8.47 34.09
C PHE A 83 -40.03 -8.56 34.05
#